data_AF-A0A6M4MGR0-F1
#
_entry.id   AF-A0A6M4MGR0-F1
#
_cell.length_a   1.000
_cell.length_b   1.000
_cell.length_c   1.000
_cell.angle_alpha   90.00
_cell.angle_beta   90.00
_cell.angle_gamma   90.00
#
_symmetry.space_group_name_H-M   'P 1'
#
loop_
_entity.id
_entity.type
_entity.pdbx_description
1 polymer ?
#
loop_
_entity_poly.entity_id
_entity_poly.type
_entity_poly.pdbx_seq_one_letter_code
_entity_poly.pdbx_strand_id
1 'polypeptide(L)'
;MKPTKLTDQRNNTLEAVKTIIQSHNLHGLPSYRRPLAPRYKNVVAILNDQQIKTTWCNEWTPKRLLRFLQRLGYAGLSGVKEDMMGLPKKLE
;
A
#
# COMPACT_ATOMS: atom_id res chain seq x y z
N MET A 1 1.21 17.00 -20.06
CA MET A 1 1.50 17.55 -18.71
C MET A 1 2.60 16.71 -18.08
N LYS A 2 3.70 17.32 -17.63
CA LYS A 2 4.74 16.59 -16.88
C LYS A 2 4.24 16.34 -15.44
N PRO A 3 4.41 15.14 -14.86
CA PRO A 3 4.03 14.90 -13.48
C PRO A 3 4.84 15.83 -12.56
N THR A 4 4.18 16.39 -11.56
CA THR A 4 4.82 17.22 -10.53
C THR A 4 5.52 16.31 -9.51
N LYS A 5 6.59 16.78 -8.87
CA LYS A 5 7.34 16.03 -7.82
C LYS A 5 6.44 15.38 -6.77
N LEU A 6 5.31 16.01 -6.44
CA LEU A 6 4.29 15.52 -5.51
C LEU A 6 3.57 14.26 -6.01
N THR A 7 3.28 14.23 -7.31
CA THR A 7 2.64 13.11 -8.01
C THR A 7 3.60 11.92 -8.06
N ASP A 8 4.89 12.19 -8.27
CA ASP A 8 5.94 11.17 -8.28
C ASP A 8 6.09 10.52 -6.90
N GLN A 9 6.14 11.31 -5.82
CA GLN A 9 6.22 10.76 -4.45
C GLN A 9 5.00 9.90 -4.10
N ARG A 10 3.80 10.32 -4.52
CA ARG A 10 2.55 9.57 -4.31
C ARG A 10 2.60 8.22 -5.01
N ASN A 11 3.02 8.20 -6.28
CA ASN A 11 3.13 6.98 -7.05
C ASN A 11 4.21 6.06 -6.47
N ASN A 12 5.37 6.61 -6.10
CA ASN A 12 6.46 5.85 -5.46
C ASN A 12 6.01 5.20 -4.15
N THR A 13 5.24 5.92 -3.32
CA THR A 13 4.68 5.36 -2.08
C THR A 13 3.73 4.20 -2.38
N LEU A 14 2.87 4.34 -3.38
CA LEU A 14 1.94 3.29 -3.78
C LEU A 14 2.67 2.04 -4.29
N GLU A 15 3.71 2.21 -5.12
CA GLU A 15 4.53 1.09 -5.61
C GLU A 15 5.30 0.40 -4.48
N ALA A 16 5.79 1.16 -3.49
CA ALA A 16 6.39 0.56 -2.30
C ALA A 16 5.37 -0.29 -1.51
N VAL A 17 4.15 0.22 -1.31
CA VAL A 17 3.07 -0.54 -0.64
C VAL A 17 2.76 -1.84 -1.41
N LYS A 18 2.67 -1.80 -2.74
CA LYS A 18 2.46 -2.99 -3.57
C LYS A 18 3.59 -4.00 -3.42
N THR A 19 4.83 -3.54 -3.43
CA THR A 19 6.03 -4.39 -3.26
C THR A 19 6.01 -5.09 -1.90
N ILE A 20 5.65 -4.37 -0.83
CA ILE A 20 5.52 -4.94 0.53
C ILE A 20 4.40 -5.99 0.60
N ILE A 21 3.26 -5.74 -0.06
CA ILE A 21 2.16 -6.71 -0.13
C ILE A 21 2.59 -7.95 -0.91
N GLN A 22 3.29 -7.77 -2.03
CA GLN A 22 3.80 -8.87 -2.85
C GLN A 22 4.78 -9.75 -2.07
N SER A 23 5.73 -9.15 -1.36
CA SER A 23 6.72 -9.89 -0.57
C SER A 23 6.08 -10.65 0.60
N HIS A 24 5.04 -10.08 1.22
CA HIS A 24 4.26 -10.75 2.26
C HIS A 24 3.54 -12.03 1.76
N ASN A 25 3.10 -12.03 0.49
CA ASN A 25 2.35 -13.16 -0.07
C ASN A 25 3.24 -14.33 -0.53
N LEU A 26 4.57 -14.18 -0.55
CA LEU A 26 5.51 -15.23 -0.98
C LEU A 26 5.74 -16.32 0.10
N HIS A 27 5.33 -16.12 1.35
CA HIS A 27 5.50 -17.11 2.42
C HIS A 27 4.24 -17.98 2.61
N GLY A 28 4.12 -19.04 1.80
CA GLY A 28 3.66 -20.35 2.28
C GLY A 28 2.17 -20.57 2.59
N LEU A 29 1.22 -19.83 1.99
CA LEU A 29 -0.20 -20.20 2.08
C LEU A 29 -0.57 -21.23 1.00
N PRO A 30 -1.25 -22.34 1.34
CA PRO A 30 -1.73 -23.30 0.35
C PRO A 30 -2.72 -22.63 -0.62
N SER A 31 -2.66 -23.01 -1.90
CA SER A 31 -3.39 -22.41 -3.04
C SER A 31 -4.91 -22.25 -2.86
N TYR A 32 -5.52 -22.86 -1.84
CA TYR A 32 -6.94 -22.73 -1.50
C TYR A 32 -7.28 -21.56 -0.56
N ARG A 33 -6.30 -20.90 0.06
CA ARG A 33 -6.54 -19.69 0.87
C ARG A 33 -6.14 -18.44 0.11
N ARG A 34 -7.09 -17.50 -0.04
CA ARG A 34 -6.77 -16.15 -0.54
C ARG A 34 -5.63 -15.56 0.31
N PRO A 35 -4.54 -15.06 -0.30
CA PRO A 35 -3.45 -14.45 0.44
C PRO A 35 -3.97 -13.35 1.35
N LEU A 36 -3.60 -13.38 2.62
CA LEU A 36 -4.03 -12.37 3.59
C LEU A 36 -3.26 -11.07 3.33
N ALA A 37 -3.98 -9.95 3.28
CA ALA A 37 -3.31 -8.66 3.24
C ALA A 37 -2.47 -8.47 4.51
N PRO A 38 -1.26 -7.89 4.41
CA PRO A 38 -0.44 -7.62 5.58
C PRO A 38 -1.15 -6.67 6.55
N ARG A 39 -0.79 -6.76 7.83
CA ARG A 39 -1.27 -5.81 8.84
C ARG A 39 -0.66 -4.44 8.58
N TYR A 40 -1.45 -3.38 8.77
CA TYR A 40 -0.98 -2.00 8.61
C TYR A 40 0.28 -1.69 9.42
N LYS A 41 0.40 -2.20 10.65
CA LYS A 41 1.58 -2.00 11.50
C LYS A 41 2.87 -2.47 10.83
N ASN A 42 2.82 -3.58 10.09
CA ASN A 42 3.98 -4.14 9.41
C ASN A 42 4.35 -3.27 8.20
N VAL A 43 3.35 -2.86 7.41
CA VAL A 43 3.57 -2.02 6.21
C VAL A 43 4.16 -0.67 6.60
N VAL A 44 3.63 0.00 7.63
CA VAL A 44 4.15 1.30 8.05
C VAL A 44 5.55 1.20 8.67
N ALA A 45 5.86 0.11 9.37
CA ALA A 45 7.20 -0.11 9.90
C ALA A 45 8.22 -0.20 8.75
N ILE A 46 7.93 -0.98 7.71
CA ILE A 46 8.81 -1.11 6.53
C ILE A 46 8.93 0.21 5.78
N LEU A 47 7.82 0.93 5.56
CA LEU A 47 7.86 2.25 4.90
C LEU A 47 8.75 3.24 5.66
N ASN A 48 8.64 3.28 7.00
CA ASN A 48 9.42 4.19 7.82
C ASN A 48 10.90 3.79 7.89
N ASP A 49 11.20 2.50 7.96
CA ASP A 49 12.56 1.95 7.91
C ASP A 49 13.26 2.33 6.59
N GLN A 50 12.54 2.19 5.48
CA GLN A 50 12.99 2.61 4.13
C GLN A 50 13.02 4.13 3.93
N GLN A 51 12.76 4.94 4.96
CA GLN A 51 12.68 6.40 4.90
C GLN A 51 11.69 6.94 3.86
N ILE A 52 10.68 6.15 3.50
CA ILE A 52 9.59 6.59 2.62
C ILE A 52 8.66 7.42 3.48
N LYS A 53 8.84 8.74 3.48
CA LYS A 53 8.02 9.67 4.26
C LYS A 53 6.78 10.11 3.47
N THR A 54 5.78 10.59 4.21
CA THR A 54 4.61 11.27 3.63
C THR A 54 5.02 12.54 2.87
N THR A 55 4.09 13.12 2.10
CA THR A 55 4.27 14.39 1.40
C THR A 55 4.79 15.53 2.27
N TRP A 56 4.43 15.53 3.56
CA TRP A 56 4.85 16.52 4.53
C TRP A 56 6.04 16.06 5.37
N CYS A 57 6.86 15.14 4.83
CA CYS A 57 8.04 14.54 5.48
C CYS A 57 7.77 13.86 6.84
N ASN A 58 6.51 13.59 7.17
CA ASN A 58 6.15 12.88 8.40
C ASN A 58 6.26 11.37 8.22
N GLU A 59 6.46 10.66 9.33
CA GLU A 59 6.35 9.20 9.39
C GLU A 59 4.93 8.68 9.14
N TRP A 60 4.86 7.46 8.64
CA TRP A 60 3.61 6.74 8.47
C TRP A 60 3.08 6.20 9.79
N THR A 61 1.78 6.37 9.96
CA THR A 61 0.99 5.66 10.97
C THR A 61 -0.06 4.81 10.26
N PRO A 62 -0.60 3.74 10.87
CA PRO A 62 -1.64 2.93 10.25
C PRO A 62 -2.82 3.75 9.73
N LYS A 63 -3.24 4.76 10.52
CA LYS A 63 -4.33 5.68 10.16
C LYS A 63 -3.98 6.58 8.98
N ARG A 64 -2.73 7.09 8.90
CA ARG A 64 -2.26 7.89 7.75
C ARG A 64 -2.20 7.05 6.48
N LEU A 65 -1.69 5.82 6.58
CA LEU A 65 -1.62 4.92 5.44
C LEU A 65 -3.01 4.54 4.93
N LEU A 66 -3.96 4.23 5.81
CA LEU A 66 -5.36 3.99 5.42
C LEU A 66 -5.95 5.19 4.67
N ARG A 67 -5.85 6.39 5.23
CA ARG A 67 -6.37 7.61 4.58
C ARG A 67 -5.71 7.91 3.25
N PHE A 68 -4.40 7.65 3.14
CA PHE A 68 -3.67 7.78 1.89
C PHE A 68 -4.22 6.85 0.81
N LEU A 69 -4.42 5.57 1.15
CA LEU A 69 -5.00 4.59 0.24
C LEU A 69 -6.45 4.92 -0.15
N GLN A 70 -7.25 5.40 0.80
CA GLN A 70 -8.63 5.82 0.52
C GLN A 70 -8.71 7.00 -0.45
N ARG A 71 -7.80 7.99 -0.33
CA ARG A 71 -7.70 9.10 -1.28
C ARG A 71 -7.29 8.67 -2.70
N LEU A 72 -6.72 7.48 -2.83
CA LEU A 72 -6.37 6.86 -4.10
C LEU A 72 -7.46 5.90 -4.62
N GLY A 73 -8.60 5.79 -3.91
CA GLY A 73 -9.72 4.94 -4.30
C GLY A 73 -9.66 3.50 -3.79
N TYR A 74 -8.75 3.15 -2.87
CA TYR A 74 -8.67 1.80 -2.31
C TYR A 74 -9.41 1.69 -0.97
N ALA A 75 -10.13 0.59 -0.72
CA ALA A 75 -10.68 0.25 0.60
C ALA A 75 -9.62 -0.02 1.70
N GLY A 76 -8.34 0.06 1.36
CA GLY A 76 -7.22 -0.21 2.26
C GLY A 76 -6.22 -1.17 1.63
N LEU A 77 -5.43 -1.85 2.47
CA LEU A 77 -4.43 -2.82 1.99
C LEU A 77 -5.07 -4.01 1.26
N SER A 78 -6.29 -4.41 1.64
CA SER A 78 -7.08 -5.41 0.91
C SER A 78 -7.40 -4.95 -0.51
N GLY A 79 -7.88 -3.73 -0.66
CA GLY A 79 -8.19 -3.15 -1.98
C GLY A 79 -6.95 -3.02 -2.87
N VAL A 80 -5.78 -2.71 -2.29
CA VAL A 80 -4.51 -2.70 -3.04
C VAL A 80 -4.14 -4.11 -3.51
N LYS A 81 -4.30 -5.11 -2.64
CA LYS A 81 -4.05 -6.51 -3.00
C LYS A 81 -4.99 -6.99 -4.10
N GLU A 82 -6.27 -6.66 -4.01
CA GLU A 82 -7.29 -7.00 -5.01
C GLU A 82 -6.96 -6.39 -6.36
N ASP A 83 -6.60 -5.11 -6.39
CA ASP A 83 -6.13 -4.43 -7.59
C ASP A 83 -4.92 -5.11 -8.23
N MET A 84 -3.93 -5.51 -7.43
CA MET A 84 -2.77 -6.27 -7.93
C MET A 84 -3.16 -7.62 -8.55
N MET A 85 -4.31 -8.18 -8.18
CA MET A 85 -4.88 -9.41 -8.74
C MET A 85 -5.84 -9.15 -9.92
N GLY A 86 -5.97 -7.90 -10.38
CA GLY A 86 -6.91 -7.52 -11.43
C GLY A 86 -8.37 -7.43 -10.97
N LEU A 87 -8.62 -7.43 -9.66
CA LEU A 87 -9.95 -7.27 -9.07
C LEU A 87 -10.25 -5.79 -8.82
N PRO A 88 -11.54 -5.38 -8.77
CA PRO A 88 -11.88 -3.98 -8.58
C PRO A 88 -11.47 -3.49 -7.19
N LYS A 89 -10.68 -2.40 -7.16
CA LYS A 89 -10.36 -1.64 -5.94
C LYS A 89 -11.60 -0.84 -5.53
N LYS A 90 -12.55 -1.50 -4.84
CA LYS A 90 -13.80 -0.85 -4.40
C LYS A 90 -13.61 -0.16 -3.05
N LEU A 91 -13.92 1.13 -2.99
CA LEU A 91 -14.61 1.74 -1.85
C LEU A 91 -16.09 1.75 -2.24
N GLU A 92 -16.94 1.03 -1.52
CA GLU A 92 -18.39 1.27 -1.59
C GLU A 92 -18.74 2.61 -0.96
#